data_AF-A0A956FMC2-F1
#
_entry.id   AF-A0A956FMC2-F1
#
_cell.length_a   1.000
_cell.length_b   1.000
_cell.length_c   1.000
_cell.angle_alpha   90.00
_cell.angle_beta   90.00
_cell.angle_gamma   90.00
#
_symmetry.space_group_name_H-M   'P 1'
#
loop_
_entity.id
_entity.type
_entity.pdbx_description
1 polymer ?
#
loop_
_entity_poly.entity_id
_entity_poly.type
_entity_poly.pdbx_seq_one_letter_code
_entity_poly.pdbx_strand_id
1 'polypeptide(L)'
;MPTTARGWLPRLRAATEGLHADLDQAPFVAALRRGDASERELATFLWIMALLHAATQRACAALEDPALRELAADVGARGLQAESDLMTLAASGDADMSLDVAAMRPITAVAEAILWRAHEDPSALVGALYVLQGSRRGARVLAEPIAAQHPELRYFAAGAESFGPAWRRLCAALEDRDPAAADGACELAAAIFRALGDALRALNSPPNPSRATAMVLNTEAGAHPIVTAPRSLVAALIAGIRCWRDFPYLEARYGTRGRRFTGSDSAWLATLAGARHEAALTKVRWLGRVLAARGLPTLILEAHIRCLHRELAAFTAVDAADLAPLVAAAEALRSARARHLSDAARQHLEAEFGAALKAPDPFATPALVVAAVADERAGHERAVESLTSWLADEARFGRRWSKAVRDLVTAARALAR
;
A
#
# COMPACT_ATOMS: atom_id res chain seq x y z
N MET A 1 -31.05 29.70 -20.39
CA MET A 1 -30.88 28.89 -19.16
C MET A 1 -29.53 28.21 -19.24
N PRO A 2 -28.67 28.30 -18.20
CA PRO A 2 -27.40 27.58 -18.21
C PRO A 2 -27.70 26.08 -18.28
N THR A 3 -27.20 25.41 -19.31
CA THR A 3 -27.22 23.97 -19.45
C THR A 3 -26.54 23.40 -18.21
N THR A 4 -27.31 22.83 -17.29
CA THR A 4 -26.78 22.11 -16.14
C THR A 4 -25.80 21.07 -16.67
N ALA A 5 -24.52 21.28 -16.40
CA ALA A 5 -23.47 20.44 -16.94
C ALA A 5 -23.71 19.00 -16.45
N ARG A 6 -24.07 18.10 -17.37
CA ARG A 6 -24.34 16.70 -17.05
C ARG A 6 -23.03 15.94 -16.88
N GLY A 7 -23.07 14.88 -16.08
CA GLY A 7 -21.94 13.98 -15.86
C GLY A 7 -20.91 14.45 -14.83
N TRP A 8 -19.89 13.62 -14.63
CA TRP A 8 -18.81 13.87 -13.66
C TRP A 8 -17.73 14.80 -14.20
N LEU A 9 -17.53 14.85 -15.51
CA LEU A 9 -16.42 15.56 -16.15
C LEU A 9 -16.36 17.07 -15.80
N PRO A 10 -17.47 17.84 -15.83
CA PRO A 10 -17.45 19.24 -15.42
C PRO A 10 -17.03 19.44 -13.96
N ARG A 11 -17.48 18.55 -13.07
CA ARG A 11 -17.13 18.58 -11.64
C ARG A 11 -15.65 18.27 -11.41
N LEU A 12 -15.12 17.25 -12.08
CA LEU A 12 -13.70 16.90 -12.02
C LEU A 12 -12.81 18.05 -12.51
N ARG A 13 -13.18 18.70 -13.62
CA ARG A 13 -12.46 19.89 -14.13
C ARG A 13 -12.48 21.02 -13.12
N ALA A 14 -13.66 21.40 -12.62
CA ALA A 14 -13.79 22.49 -11.64
C ALA A 14 -13.00 22.20 -10.35
N ALA A 15 -13.00 20.96 -9.87
CA ALA A 15 -12.28 20.54 -8.66
C ALA A 15 -10.75 20.53 -8.82
N THR A 16 -10.23 20.50 -10.06
CA THR A 16 -8.80 20.32 -10.32
C THR A 16 -8.15 21.45 -11.12
N GLU A 17 -8.92 22.40 -11.65
CA GLU A 17 -8.43 23.50 -12.51
C GLU A 17 -7.31 24.31 -11.84
N GLY A 18 -7.55 24.83 -10.62
CA GLY A 18 -6.54 25.58 -9.89
C GLY A 18 -5.29 24.74 -9.56
N LEU A 19 -5.50 23.48 -9.17
CA LEU A 19 -4.41 22.57 -8.82
C LEU A 19 -3.55 22.20 -10.05
N HIS A 20 -4.16 22.07 -11.22
CA HIS A 20 -3.44 21.86 -12.48
C HIS A 20 -2.62 23.10 -12.84
N ALA A 21 -3.20 24.30 -12.72
CA ALA A 21 -2.48 25.54 -12.97
C ALA A 21 -1.28 25.69 -12.02
N ASP A 22 -1.46 25.40 -10.73
CA ASP A 22 -0.38 25.43 -9.73
C ASP A 22 0.72 24.40 -10.04
N LEU A 23 0.35 23.20 -10.49
CA LEU A 23 1.31 22.16 -10.90
C LEU A 23 2.15 22.62 -12.10
N ASP A 24 1.53 23.28 -13.08
CA ASP A 24 2.21 23.79 -14.28
C ASP A 24 3.26 24.87 -13.99
N GLN A 25 3.19 25.50 -12.81
CA GLN A 25 4.15 26.50 -12.32
C GLN A 25 5.28 25.90 -11.47
N ALA A 26 5.28 24.58 -11.21
CA ALA A 26 6.34 23.97 -10.42
C ALA A 26 7.72 24.16 -11.09
N PRO A 27 8.79 24.52 -10.35
CA PRO A 27 10.12 24.76 -10.93
C PRO A 27 10.65 23.57 -11.76
N PHE A 28 10.41 22.35 -11.29
CA PHE A 28 10.76 21.13 -12.00
C PHE A 28 10.06 21.01 -13.37
N VAL A 29 8.78 21.40 -13.49
CA VAL A 29 8.06 21.41 -14.78
C VAL A 29 8.70 22.40 -15.75
N ALA A 30 9.12 23.56 -15.25
CA ALA A 30 9.86 24.53 -16.07
C ALA A 30 11.23 23.98 -16.51
N ALA A 31 11.94 23.22 -15.65
CA ALA A 31 13.17 22.52 -16.01
C ALA A 31 12.93 21.48 -17.12
N LEU A 32 11.89 20.63 -17.00
CA LEU A 32 11.53 19.67 -18.05
C LEU A 32 11.25 20.33 -19.40
N ARG A 33 10.57 21.50 -19.42
CA ARG A 33 10.29 22.25 -20.67
C ARG A 33 11.55 22.77 -21.34
N ARG A 34 12.58 23.12 -20.56
CA ARG A 34 13.89 23.55 -21.08
C ARG A 34 14.82 22.38 -21.39
N GLY A 35 14.48 21.19 -20.90
CA GLY A 35 15.34 20.01 -20.90
C GLY A 35 16.34 19.97 -19.74
N ASP A 36 16.48 21.03 -18.94
CA ASP A 36 17.53 21.17 -17.91
C ASP A 36 17.30 20.34 -16.62
N ALA A 37 16.44 19.31 -16.65
CA ALA A 37 16.18 18.49 -15.48
C ALA A 37 17.33 17.50 -15.26
N SER A 38 17.84 17.39 -14.02
CA SER A 38 18.90 16.43 -13.71
C SER A 38 18.40 14.98 -13.76
N GLU A 39 19.31 14.03 -13.98
CA GLU A 39 18.99 12.59 -13.96
C GLU A 39 18.32 12.16 -12.65
N ARG A 40 18.75 12.70 -11.50
CA ARG A 40 18.15 12.43 -10.19
C ARG A 40 16.69 12.90 -10.12
N GLU A 41 16.41 14.10 -10.61
CA GLU A 41 15.05 14.64 -10.63
C GLU A 41 14.16 13.84 -11.60
N LEU A 42 14.69 13.45 -12.76
CA LEU A 42 14.01 12.58 -13.71
C LEU A 42 13.73 11.19 -13.12
N ALA A 43 14.71 10.57 -12.47
CA ALA A 43 14.55 9.28 -11.80
C ALA A 43 13.49 9.36 -10.69
N THR A 44 13.51 10.42 -9.87
CA THR A 44 12.50 10.61 -8.83
C THR A 44 11.11 10.84 -9.44
N PHE A 45 11.00 11.65 -10.51
CA PHE A 45 9.74 11.85 -11.22
C PHE A 45 9.19 10.54 -11.83
N LEU A 46 10.04 9.75 -12.51
CA LEU A 46 9.66 8.46 -13.08
C LEU A 46 9.22 7.49 -11.99
N TRP A 47 9.90 7.48 -10.84
CA TRP A 47 9.49 6.70 -9.67
C TRP A 47 8.11 7.11 -9.16
N ILE A 48 7.85 8.43 -9.03
CA ILE A 48 6.55 8.97 -8.62
C ILE A 48 5.45 8.48 -9.57
N MET A 49 5.69 8.64 -10.88
CA MET A 49 4.72 8.24 -11.89
C MET A 49 4.50 6.73 -11.90
N ALA A 50 5.56 5.93 -11.84
CA ALA A 50 5.47 4.47 -11.75
C ALA A 50 4.63 4.02 -10.56
N LEU A 51 4.84 4.62 -9.38
CA LEU A 51 4.09 4.29 -8.17
C LEU A 51 2.60 4.61 -8.31
N LEU A 52 2.25 5.79 -8.82
CA LEU A 52 0.85 6.18 -9.03
C LEU A 52 0.16 5.31 -10.09
N HIS A 53 0.85 5.01 -11.20
CA HIS A 53 0.33 4.12 -12.25
C HIS A 53 0.11 2.70 -11.71
N ALA A 54 1.07 2.15 -10.96
CA ALA A 54 0.96 0.82 -10.36
C ALA A 54 -0.17 0.74 -9.32
N ALA A 55 -0.29 1.73 -8.43
CA ALA A 55 -1.36 1.79 -7.44
C ALA A 55 -2.74 1.90 -8.11
N THR A 56 -2.87 2.76 -9.13
CA THR A 56 -4.13 2.95 -9.87
C THR A 56 -4.51 1.71 -10.67
N GLN A 57 -3.58 1.12 -11.42
CA GLN A 57 -3.79 -0.13 -12.16
C GLN A 57 -4.34 -1.21 -11.23
N ARG A 58 -3.71 -1.35 -10.06
CA ARG A 58 -4.03 -2.41 -9.12
C ARG A 58 -5.36 -2.17 -8.39
N ALA A 59 -5.63 -0.94 -7.95
CA ALA A 59 -6.89 -0.56 -7.32
C ALA A 59 -8.08 -0.70 -8.29
N CYS A 60 -7.91 -0.28 -9.54
CA CYS A 60 -8.97 -0.32 -10.54
C CYS A 60 -9.39 -1.73 -10.96
N ALA A 61 -8.65 -2.78 -10.57
CA ALA A 61 -9.10 -4.15 -10.72
C ALA A 61 -10.42 -4.45 -9.98
N ALA A 62 -10.78 -3.62 -8.98
CA ALA A 62 -12.04 -3.70 -8.25
C ALA A 62 -13.22 -2.97 -8.93
N LEU A 63 -12.98 -2.23 -10.03
CA LEU A 63 -14.05 -1.54 -10.75
C LEU A 63 -14.95 -2.54 -11.48
N GLU A 64 -16.27 -2.36 -11.37
CA GLU A 64 -17.25 -3.18 -12.08
C GLU A 64 -17.25 -2.89 -13.59
N ASP A 65 -17.13 -1.61 -13.95
CA ASP A 65 -17.16 -1.09 -15.33
C ASP A 65 -15.96 -1.63 -16.16
N PRO A 66 -16.21 -2.49 -17.17
CA PRO A 66 -15.14 -3.04 -18.00
C PRO A 66 -14.35 -1.99 -18.80
N ALA A 67 -15.00 -0.91 -19.25
CA ALA A 67 -14.34 0.13 -20.03
C ALA A 67 -13.35 0.91 -19.16
N LEU A 68 -13.69 1.17 -17.90
CA LEU A 68 -12.76 1.77 -16.94
C LEU A 68 -11.61 0.81 -16.57
N ARG A 69 -11.86 -0.50 -16.49
CA ARG A 69 -10.79 -1.49 -16.28
C ARG A 69 -9.81 -1.56 -17.44
N GLU A 70 -10.29 -1.47 -18.68
CA GLU A 70 -9.42 -1.39 -19.86
C GLU A 70 -8.55 -0.13 -19.82
N LEU A 71 -9.13 1.03 -19.48
CA LEU A 71 -8.37 2.26 -19.29
C LEU A 71 -7.34 2.17 -18.16
N ALA A 72 -7.61 1.39 -17.11
CA ALA A 72 -6.65 1.12 -16.05
C ALA A 72 -5.49 0.22 -16.52
N ALA A 73 -5.73 -0.70 -17.46
CA ALA A 73 -4.67 -1.49 -18.07
C ALA A 73 -3.72 -0.60 -18.90
N ASP A 74 -4.25 0.37 -19.66
CA ASP A 74 -3.45 1.38 -20.37
C ASP A 74 -2.57 2.21 -19.42
N VAL A 75 -3.13 2.62 -18.27
CA VAL A 75 -2.40 3.29 -17.18
C VAL A 75 -1.26 2.39 -16.67
N GLY A 76 -1.55 1.11 -16.42
CA GLY A 76 -0.55 0.13 -15.99
C GLY A 76 0.61 -0.06 -16.96
N ALA A 77 0.33 -0.15 -18.26
CA ALA A 77 1.36 -0.28 -19.30
C ALA A 77 2.32 0.92 -19.30
N ARG A 78 1.79 2.12 -19.05
CA ARG A 78 2.62 3.33 -18.94
C ARG A 78 3.44 3.37 -17.65
N GLY A 79 2.91 2.84 -16.56
CA GLY A 79 3.67 2.61 -15.32
C GLY A 79 4.88 1.69 -15.54
N LEU A 80 4.70 0.59 -16.27
CA LEU A 80 5.79 -0.31 -16.65
C LEU A 80 6.86 0.40 -17.50
N GLN A 81 6.46 1.30 -18.40
CA GLN A 81 7.42 2.11 -19.14
C GLN A 81 8.22 3.05 -18.22
N ALA A 82 7.56 3.68 -17.23
CA ALA A 82 8.27 4.52 -16.26
C ALA A 82 9.30 3.73 -15.44
N GLU A 83 8.96 2.49 -15.05
CA GLU A 83 9.90 1.60 -14.36
C GLU A 83 11.06 1.18 -15.26
N SER A 84 10.78 0.85 -16.52
CA SER A 84 11.83 0.53 -17.50
C SER A 84 12.82 1.69 -17.65
N ASP A 85 12.32 2.91 -17.79
CA ASP A 85 13.14 4.11 -17.92
C ASP A 85 13.94 4.40 -16.64
N LEU A 86 13.34 4.16 -15.47
CA LEU A 86 14.04 4.25 -14.19
C LEU A 86 15.22 3.27 -14.09
N MET A 87 15.05 2.05 -14.61
CA MET A 87 16.14 1.06 -14.66
C MET A 87 17.24 1.48 -15.65
N THR A 88 16.87 2.10 -16.77
CA THR A 88 17.83 2.67 -17.72
C THR A 88 18.68 3.75 -17.06
N LEU A 89 18.07 4.69 -16.33
CA LEU A 89 18.80 5.71 -15.57
C LEU A 89 19.65 5.11 -14.45
N ALA A 90 19.19 4.06 -13.78
CA ALA A 90 19.97 3.39 -12.75
C ALA A 90 21.24 2.72 -13.30
N ALA A 91 21.18 2.23 -14.55
CA ALA A 91 22.27 1.51 -15.20
C ALA A 91 23.37 2.43 -15.76
N SER A 92 23.11 3.73 -15.95
CA SER A 92 24.13 4.68 -16.43
C SER A 92 25.24 4.92 -15.41
N GLY A 93 25.04 4.58 -14.13
CA GLY A 93 26.09 4.50 -13.11
C GLY A 93 26.59 5.82 -12.55
N ASP A 94 26.23 6.96 -13.14
CA ASP A 94 26.68 8.29 -12.74
C ASP A 94 25.79 8.96 -11.67
N ALA A 95 24.54 8.51 -11.52
CA ALA A 95 23.60 9.07 -10.56
C ALA A 95 23.60 8.30 -9.23
N ASP A 96 23.89 9.00 -8.12
CA ASP A 96 23.39 8.58 -6.82
C ASP A 96 21.86 8.55 -6.91
N MET A 97 21.31 7.35 -7.14
CA MET A 97 19.88 7.03 -7.23
C MET A 97 19.16 7.18 -5.88
N SER A 98 19.64 8.07 -5.00
CA SER A 98 18.96 8.48 -3.80
C SER A 98 17.71 9.28 -4.19
N LEU A 99 16.56 8.58 -4.16
CA LEU A 99 15.26 9.18 -4.36
C LEU A 99 15.02 10.26 -3.30
N ASP A 100 14.40 11.37 -3.71
CA ASP A 100 14.13 12.47 -2.79
C ASP A 100 13.01 12.10 -1.81
N VAL A 101 13.37 11.84 -0.54
CA VAL A 101 12.43 11.46 0.52
C VAL A 101 11.31 12.48 0.73
N ALA A 102 11.59 13.78 0.54
CA ALA A 102 10.58 14.81 0.66
C ALA A 102 9.54 14.72 -0.47
N ALA A 103 9.98 14.36 -1.69
CA ALA A 103 9.09 14.11 -2.81
C ALA A 103 8.33 12.78 -2.68
N MET A 104 8.94 11.74 -2.11
CA MET A 104 8.31 10.43 -1.95
C MET A 104 7.12 10.45 -0.99
N ARG A 105 7.22 11.19 0.12
CA ARG A 105 6.21 11.17 1.20
C ARG A 105 4.77 11.47 0.72
N PRO A 106 4.45 12.61 0.09
CA PRO A 106 3.09 12.90 -0.34
C PRO A 106 2.58 11.87 -1.37
N ILE A 107 3.48 11.35 -2.21
CA ILE A 107 3.13 10.38 -3.25
C ILE A 107 2.81 9.01 -2.67
N THR A 108 3.58 8.53 -1.69
CA THR A 108 3.26 7.27 -1.02
C THR A 108 1.94 7.34 -0.24
N ALA A 109 1.66 8.47 0.41
CA ALA A 109 0.40 8.69 1.11
C ALA A 109 -0.80 8.65 0.15
N VAL A 110 -0.73 9.30 -1.00
CA VAL A 110 -1.84 9.25 -1.97
C VAL A 110 -1.92 7.90 -2.68
N ALA A 111 -0.80 7.21 -2.91
CA ALA A 111 -0.81 5.85 -3.44
C ALA A 111 -1.54 4.88 -2.49
N GLU A 112 -1.28 4.98 -1.19
CA GLU A 112 -2.03 4.21 -0.18
C GLU A 112 -3.52 4.58 -0.18
N ALA A 113 -3.87 5.87 -0.29
CA ALA A 113 -5.26 6.32 -0.38
C ALA A 113 -5.98 5.75 -1.61
N ILE A 114 -5.32 5.70 -2.78
CA ILE A 114 -5.85 5.05 -3.99
C ILE A 114 -6.18 3.58 -3.71
N LEU A 115 -5.29 2.86 -3.03
CA LEU A 115 -5.48 1.45 -2.73
C LEU A 115 -6.63 1.19 -1.73
N TRP A 116 -6.80 2.05 -0.72
CA TRP A 116 -7.94 1.96 0.20
C TRP A 116 -9.29 2.21 -0.48
N ARG A 117 -9.34 3.14 -1.43
CA ARG A 117 -10.59 3.44 -2.18
C ARG A 117 -11.11 2.24 -2.96
N ALA A 118 -10.25 1.30 -3.38
CA ALA A 118 -10.70 0.05 -4.00
C ALA A 118 -11.64 -0.80 -3.12
N HIS A 119 -11.67 -0.54 -1.81
CA HIS A 119 -12.53 -1.23 -0.85
C HIS A 119 -13.62 -0.34 -0.27
N GLU A 120 -13.29 0.92 0.00
CA GLU A 120 -14.20 1.85 0.69
C GLU A 120 -15.18 2.54 -0.27
N ASP A 121 -14.70 2.94 -1.44
CA ASP A 121 -15.47 3.63 -2.47
C ASP A 121 -14.79 3.44 -3.83
N PRO A 122 -15.04 2.30 -4.51
CA PRO A 122 -14.40 1.99 -5.78
C PRO A 122 -14.67 3.04 -6.85
N SER A 123 -15.82 3.72 -6.77
CA SER A 123 -16.21 4.75 -7.74
C SER A 123 -15.26 5.96 -7.72
N ALA A 124 -14.64 6.27 -6.57
CA ALA A 124 -13.65 7.32 -6.45
C ALA A 124 -12.40 7.09 -7.32
N LEU A 125 -12.07 5.84 -7.66
CA LEU A 125 -10.90 5.50 -8.47
C LEU A 125 -10.92 6.12 -9.87
N VAL A 126 -12.10 6.49 -10.35
CA VAL A 126 -12.27 7.29 -11.57
C VAL A 126 -11.48 8.60 -11.51
N GLY A 127 -11.36 9.22 -10.34
CA GLY A 127 -10.53 10.40 -10.12
C GLY A 127 -9.06 10.14 -10.44
N ALA A 128 -8.52 8.99 -10.01
CA ALA A 128 -7.15 8.60 -10.33
C ALA A 128 -6.94 8.35 -11.83
N LEU A 129 -7.89 7.66 -12.49
CA LEU A 129 -7.88 7.46 -13.94
C LEU A 129 -7.92 8.80 -14.69
N TYR A 130 -8.75 9.74 -14.24
CA TYR A 130 -8.84 11.08 -14.82
C TYR A 130 -7.49 11.82 -14.80
N VAL A 131 -6.83 11.87 -13.63
CA VAL A 131 -5.53 12.53 -13.49
C VAL A 131 -4.47 11.86 -14.36
N LEU A 132 -4.33 10.53 -14.28
CA LEU A 132 -3.26 9.80 -14.97
C LEU A 132 -3.46 9.74 -16.49
N GLN A 133 -4.70 9.66 -16.99
CA GLN A 133 -4.96 9.80 -18.42
C GLN A 133 -4.71 11.23 -18.89
N GLY A 134 -5.11 12.25 -18.12
CA GLY A 134 -4.84 13.66 -18.41
C GLY A 134 -3.34 13.96 -18.52
N SER A 135 -2.52 13.35 -17.64
CA SER A 135 -1.06 13.53 -17.62
C SER A 135 -0.36 13.14 -18.93
N ARG A 136 -0.99 12.32 -19.80
CA ARG A 136 -0.44 11.93 -21.11
C ARG A 136 -0.31 13.12 -22.05
N ARG A 137 -1.25 14.07 -21.97
CA ARG A 137 -1.17 15.31 -22.76
C ARG A 137 0.04 16.14 -22.35
N GLY A 138 0.25 16.30 -21.04
CA GLY A 138 1.42 17.02 -20.50
C GLY A 138 2.73 16.35 -20.93
N ALA A 139 2.81 15.03 -20.78
CA ALA A 139 4.01 14.29 -21.19
C ALA A 139 4.32 14.41 -22.69
N ARG A 140 3.30 14.43 -23.56
CA ARG A 140 3.50 14.66 -25.00
C ARG A 140 4.14 16.03 -25.29
N VAL A 141 3.77 17.07 -24.54
CA VAL A 141 4.38 18.41 -24.69
C VAL A 141 5.85 18.40 -24.25
N LEU A 142 6.18 17.55 -23.28
CA LEU A 142 7.54 17.43 -22.74
C LEU A 142 8.42 16.43 -23.52
N ALA A 143 7.85 15.64 -24.43
CA ALA A 143 8.56 14.56 -25.09
C ALA A 143 9.76 15.02 -25.92
N GLU A 144 9.62 16.12 -26.67
CA GLU A 144 10.69 16.62 -27.52
C GLU A 144 11.88 17.21 -26.73
N PRO A 145 11.69 18.14 -25.76
CA PRO A 145 12.78 18.62 -24.93
C PRO A 145 13.52 17.51 -24.17
N ILE A 146 12.79 16.53 -23.66
CA ILE A 146 13.40 15.39 -22.95
C ILE A 146 14.14 14.48 -23.90
N ALA A 147 13.59 14.12 -25.06
CA ALA A 147 14.27 13.26 -26.02
C ALA A 147 15.55 13.89 -26.58
N ALA A 148 15.66 15.22 -26.59
CA ALA A 148 16.88 15.91 -27.00
C ALA A 148 18.07 15.69 -26.04
N GLN A 149 17.80 15.52 -24.75
CA GLN A 149 18.84 15.31 -23.72
C GLN A 149 18.93 13.85 -23.25
N HIS A 150 17.80 13.15 -23.27
CA HIS A 150 17.59 11.80 -22.75
C HIS A 150 16.79 10.95 -23.75
N PRO A 151 17.35 10.64 -24.95
CA PRO A 151 16.65 9.90 -26.00
C PRO A 151 16.26 8.47 -25.60
N GLU A 152 16.87 7.93 -24.55
CA GLU A 152 16.58 6.62 -23.96
C GLU A 152 15.26 6.58 -23.17
N LEU A 153 14.74 7.72 -22.71
CA LEU A 153 13.53 7.81 -21.89
C LEU A 153 12.27 7.83 -22.76
N ARG A 154 11.53 6.72 -22.76
CA ARG A 154 10.37 6.52 -23.62
C ARG A 154 9.06 6.92 -22.97
N TYR A 155 9.00 7.09 -21.64
CA TYR A 155 7.80 7.39 -20.87
C TYR A 155 7.05 8.63 -21.38
N PHE A 156 7.78 9.66 -21.81
CA PHE A 156 7.21 10.92 -22.28
C PHE A 156 6.56 10.79 -23.67
N ALA A 157 7.08 9.90 -24.51
CA ALA A 157 6.52 9.60 -25.83
C ALA A 157 5.51 8.43 -25.81
N ALA A 158 5.51 7.62 -24.76
CA ALA A 158 4.74 6.39 -24.67
C ALA A 158 3.23 6.64 -24.80
N GLY A 159 2.63 5.99 -25.81
CA GLY A 159 1.19 6.04 -26.06
C GLY A 159 0.68 7.41 -26.54
N ALA A 160 1.51 8.25 -27.15
CA ALA A 160 1.04 9.53 -27.70
C ALA A 160 -0.11 9.35 -28.72
N GLU A 161 -0.04 8.29 -29.53
CA GLU A 161 -1.06 7.97 -30.54
C GLU A 161 -2.39 7.50 -29.94
N SER A 162 -2.33 6.75 -28.83
CA SER A 162 -3.53 6.20 -28.19
C SER A 162 -4.19 7.12 -27.17
N PHE A 163 -3.61 8.30 -26.88
CA PHE A 163 -4.18 9.27 -25.94
C PHE A 163 -5.58 9.75 -26.35
N GLY A 164 -5.75 10.22 -27.60
CA GLY A 164 -7.03 10.76 -28.07
C GLY A 164 -8.19 9.76 -27.92
N PRO A 165 -8.04 8.52 -28.43
CA PRO A 165 -9.02 7.46 -28.21
C PRO A 165 -9.29 7.15 -26.74
N ALA A 166 -8.26 6.95 -25.91
CA ALA A 166 -8.43 6.64 -24.49
C ALA A 166 -9.14 7.77 -23.72
N TRP A 167 -8.78 9.03 -24.01
CA TRP A 167 -9.42 10.20 -23.40
C TRP A 167 -10.89 10.32 -23.77
N ARG A 168 -11.25 10.07 -25.04
CA ARG A 168 -12.66 10.05 -25.47
C ARG A 168 -13.46 8.94 -24.78
N ARG A 169 -12.89 7.73 -24.67
CA ARG A 169 -13.52 6.62 -23.93
C ARG A 169 -13.77 7.00 -22.47
N LEU A 170 -12.77 7.60 -21.82
CA LEU A 170 -12.93 8.08 -20.46
C LEU A 170 -14.05 9.13 -20.37
N CYS A 171 -14.03 10.17 -21.22
CA CYS A 171 -15.06 11.21 -21.20
C CYS A 171 -16.47 10.63 -21.37
N ALA A 172 -16.66 9.74 -22.35
CA ALA A 172 -17.94 9.06 -22.56
C ALA A 172 -18.39 8.28 -21.32
N ALA A 173 -17.47 7.56 -20.65
CA ALA A 173 -17.78 6.85 -19.41
C ALA A 173 -18.14 7.76 -18.21
N LEU A 174 -17.89 9.07 -18.30
CA LEU A 174 -18.21 10.07 -17.28
C LEU A 174 -19.47 10.88 -17.58
N GLU A 175 -19.91 10.94 -18.84
CA GLU A 175 -21.04 11.76 -19.28
C GLU A 175 -22.37 11.27 -18.70
N ASP A 176 -22.55 9.95 -18.61
CA ASP A 176 -23.81 9.31 -18.17
C ASP A 176 -23.89 9.08 -16.65
N ARG A 177 -22.86 9.46 -15.89
CA ARG A 177 -22.83 9.23 -14.44
C ARG A 177 -23.55 10.33 -13.67
N ASP A 178 -24.29 9.94 -12.63
CA ASP A 178 -24.99 10.88 -11.73
C ASP A 178 -24.00 11.87 -11.10
N PRO A 179 -24.08 13.18 -11.42
CA PRO A 179 -23.17 14.19 -10.87
C PRO A 179 -23.11 14.19 -9.34
N ALA A 180 -24.18 13.81 -8.63
CA ALA A 180 -24.19 13.77 -7.17
C ALA A 180 -23.23 12.73 -6.58
N ALA A 181 -22.90 11.69 -7.34
CA ALA A 181 -21.97 10.63 -6.92
C ALA A 181 -20.49 10.95 -7.21
N ALA A 182 -20.17 12.15 -7.73
CA ALA A 182 -18.81 12.49 -8.16
C ALA A 182 -17.86 12.92 -7.04
N ASP A 183 -18.34 13.07 -5.80
CA ASP A 183 -17.57 13.69 -4.70
C ASP A 183 -16.27 12.93 -4.40
N GLY A 184 -16.36 11.62 -4.18
CA GLY A 184 -15.18 10.78 -3.91
C GLY A 184 -14.15 10.82 -5.05
N ALA A 185 -14.60 10.85 -6.30
CA ALA A 185 -13.71 10.96 -7.46
C ALA A 185 -13.04 12.33 -7.56
N CYS A 186 -13.77 13.41 -7.26
CA CYS A 186 -13.21 14.77 -7.22
C CYS A 186 -12.20 14.92 -6.09
N GLU A 187 -12.50 14.40 -4.90
CA GLU A 187 -11.59 14.39 -3.75
C GLU A 187 -10.29 13.65 -4.06
N LEU A 188 -10.38 12.45 -4.63
CA LEU A 188 -9.20 11.65 -4.96
C LEU A 188 -8.37 12.32 -6.06
N ALA A 189 -9.00 12.84 -7.12
CA ALA A 189 -8.28 13.57 -8.16
C ALA A 189 -7.54 14.79 -7.59
N ALA A 190 -8.21 15.59 -6.75
CA ALA A 190 -7.61 16.75 -6.11
C ALA A 190 -6.47 16.35 -5.15
N ALA A 191 -6.60 15.24 -4.43
CA ALA A 191 -5.53 14.72 -3.57
C ALA A 191 -4.28 14.32 -4.37
N ILE A 192 -4.45 13.67 -5.53
CA ILE A 192 -3.33 13.31 -6.41
C ILE A 192 -2.65 14.57 -6.95
N PHE A 193 -3.40 15.57 -7.43
CA PHE A 193 -2.79 16.82 -7.90
C PHE A 193 -2.02 17.56 -6.81
N ARG A 194 -2.56 17.65 -5.58
CA ARG A 194 -1.84 18.24 -4.45
C ARG A 194 -0.55 17.48 -4.14
N ALA A 195 -0.63 16.16 -4.06
CA ALA A 195 0.54 15.33 -3.78
C ALA A 195 1.62 15.45 -4.87
N LEU A 196 1.22 15.49 -6.15
CA LEU A 196 2.12 15.77 -7.27
C LEU A 196 2.74 17.16 -7.14
N GLY A 197 1.94 18.20 -6.89
CA GLY A 197 2.44 19.57 -6.71
C GLY A 197 3.49 19.68 -5.60
N ASP A 198 3.22 19.07 -4.45
CA ASP A 198 4.15 19.04 -3.31
C ASP A 198 5.44 18.30 -3.68
N ALA A 199 5.32 17.13 -4.33
CA ALA A 199 6.47 16.35 -4.74
C ALA A 199 7.34 17.06 -5.79
N LEU A 200 6.72 17.66 -6.83
CA LEU A 200 7.47 18.37 -7.88
C LEU A 200 8.15 19.64 -7.36
N ARG A 201 7.57 20.30 -6.35
CA ARG A 201 8.25 21.41 -5.66
C ARG A 201 9.43 20.93 -4.82
N ALA A 202 9.33 19.77 -4.17
CA ALA A 202 10.41 19.20 -3.38
C ALA A 202 11.64 18.84 -4.23
N LEU A 203 11.46 18.44 -5.49
CA LEU A 203 12.57 18.10 -6.41
C LEU A 203 13.60 19.23 -6.60
N ASN A 204 13.15 20.48 -6.53
CA ASN A 204 14.02 21.67 -6.68
C ASN A 204 14.74 22.07 -5.38
N SER A 205 14.60 21.28 -4.30
CA SER A 205 15.35 21.50 -3.05
C SER A 205 16.75 20.90 -3.15
N PRO A 206 17.75 21.42 -2.40
CA PRO A 206 19.05 20.78 -2.31
C PRO A 206 18.89 19.30 -1.95
N PRO A 207 19.61 18.39 -2.63
CA PRO A 207 19.47 16.96 -2.40
C PRO A 207 19.70 16.67 -0.92
N ASN A 208 18.75 15.95 -0.32
CA ASN A 208 18.94 15.31 0.97
C ASN A 208 19.11 13.81 0.71
N PRO A 209 20.35 13.34 0.47
CA PRO A 209 20.64 11.95 0.11
C PRO A 209 20.40 11.07 1.33
N SER A 210 19.15 10.73 1.55
CA SER A 210 18.71 9.80 2.56
C SER A 210 18.13 8.59 1.86
N ARG A 211 18.59 7.40 2.26
CA ARG A 211 17.97 6.16 1.78
C ARG A 211 16.49 6.20 2.15
N ALA A 212 15.62 5.75 1.25
CA ALA A 212 14.21 5.62 1.56
C ALA A 212 14.05 4.67 2.76
N THR A 213 13.48 5.18 3.84
CA THR A 213 13.20 4.43 5.06
C THR A 213 11.70 4.39 5.33
N ALA A 214 11.30 3.59 6.32
CA ALA A 214 9.93 3.53 6.80
C ALA A 214 9.36 4.90 7.19
N MET A 215 10.21 5.89 7.52
CA MET A 215 9.82 7.27 7.79
C MET A 215 9.20 8.02 6.59
N VAL A 216 9.40 7.52 5.36
CA VAL A 216 8.72 8.02 4.17
C VAL A 216 7.22 7.75 4.27
N LEU A 217 6.85 6.56 4.73
CA LEU A 217 5.46 6.09 4.86
C LEU A 217 4.84 6.51 6.18
N ASN A 218 5.62 6.49 7.25
CA ASN A 218 5.16 6.76 8.61
C ASN A 218 6.24 7.49 9.40
N THR A 219 6.02 8.77 9.69
CA THR A 219 6.97 9.61 10.45
C THR A 219 7.21 9.13 11.88
N GLU A 220 6.34 8.27 12.42
CA GLU A 220 6.52 7.64 13.74
C GLU A 220 7.31 6.31 13.68
N ALA A 221 7.65 5.82 12.48
CA ALA A 221 8.43 4.59 12.31
C ALA A 221 9.94 4.84 12.47
N GLY A 222 10.70 3.75 12.66
CA GLY A 222 12.16 3.81 12.71
C GLY A 222 12.80 4.01 11.32
N ALA A 223 14.09 4.35 11.31
CA ALA A 223 14.88 4.55 10.08
C ALA A 223 15.32 3.22 9.41
N HIS A 224 14.41 2.25 9.29
CA HIS A 224 14.68 0.98 8.63
C HIS A 224 14.48 1.10 7.12
N PRO A 225 15.29 0.42 6.28
CA PRO A 225 15.13 0.47 4.84
C PRO A 225 13.80 -0.14 4.40
N ILE A 226 13.18 0.43 3.37
CA ILE A 226 11.97 -0.12 2.73
C ILE A 226 12.26 -0.49 1.27
N VAL A 227 11.39 -1.30 0.67
CA VAL A 227 11.46 -1.54 -0.77
C VAL A 227 11.18 -0.26 -1.53
N THR A 228 11.99 0.04 -2.55
CA THR A 228 11.87 1.23 -3.39
C THR A 228 11.35 0.92 -4.79
N ALA A 229 11.32 -0.34 -5.23
CA ALA A 229 10.69 -0.70 -6.50
C ALA A 229 9.18 -0.40 -6.44
N PRO A 230 8.62 0.45 -7.33
CA PRO A 230 7.23 0.93 -7.24
C PRO A 230 6.18 -0.17 -7.11
N ARG A 231 6.20 -1.19 -7.97
CA ARG A 231 5.26 -2.32 -7.89
C ARG A 231 5.41 -3.16 -6.64
N SER A 232 6.64 -3.36 -6.16
CA SER A 232 6.87 -4.08 -4.91
C SER A 232 6.34 -3.30 -3.71
N LEU A 233 6.47 -1.97 -3.71
CA LEU A 233 5.87 -1.11 -2.69
C LEU A 233 4.34 -1.19 -2.73
N VAL A 234 3.72 -1.13 -3.92
CA VAL A 234 2.26 -1.31 -4.08
C VAL A 234 1.80 -2.68 -3.58
N ALA A 235 2.49 -3.75 -3.96
CA ALA A 235 2.20 -5.11 -3.50
C ALA A 235 2.28 -5.21 -1.96
N ALA A 236 3.27 -4.55 -1.36
CA ALA A 236 3.42 -4.49 0.09
C ALA A 236 2.24 -3.75 0.76
N LEU A 237 1.88 -2.57 0.27
CA LEU A 237 0.76 -1.80 0.82
C LEU A 237 -0.56 -2.58 0.73
N ILE A 238 -0.82 -3.28 -0.37
CA ILE A 238 -2.02 -4.13 -0.53
C ILE A 238 -2.02 -5.29 0.46
N ALA A 239 -0.87 -5.93 0.67
CA ALA A 239 -0.78 -7.00 1.67
C ALA A 239 -1.10 -6.49 3.07
N GLY A 240 -0.65 -5.28 3.42
CA GLY A 240 -1.02 -4.58 4.64
C GLY A 240 -2.52 -4.31 4.75
N ILE A 241 -3.12 -3.72 3.71
CA ILE A 241 -4.57 -3.42 3.63
C ILE A 241 -5.40 -4.69 3.80
N ARG A 242 -5.04 -5.78 3.11
CA ARG A 242 -5.75 -7.06 3.21
C ARG A 242 -5.60 -7.68 4.58
N CYS A 243 -4.40 -7.67 5.17
CA CYS A 243 -4.20 -8.11 6.54
C CYS A 243 -5.08 -7.32 7.51
N TRP A 244 -5.18 -6.01 7.32
CA TRP A 244 -6.04 -5.14 8.12
C TRP A 244 -7.51 -5.54 8.06
N ARG A 245 -8.01 -5.85 6.86
CA ARG A 245 -9.38 -6.30 6.63
C ARG A 245 -9.63 -7.70 7.20
N ASP A 246 -8.68 -8.61 7.03
CA ASP A 246 -8.82 -10.00 7.44
C ASP A 246 -8.75 -10.14 8.98
N PHE A 247 -8.24 -9.12 9.70
CA PHE A 247 -8.22 -9.06 11.16
C PHE A 247 -8.88 -7.77 11.69
N PRO A 248 -10.22 -7.70 11.83
CA PRO A 248 -10.93 -6.53 12.34
C PRO A 248 -10.47 -6.04 13.72
N TYR A 249 -9.84 -6.93 14.49
CA TYR A 249 -9.12 -6.62 15.73
C TYR A 249 -8.12 -5.46 15.57
N LEU A 250 -7.42 -5.38 14.42
CA LEU A 250 -6.41 -4.37 14.16
C LEU A 250 -7.01 -2.96 14.15
N GLU A 251 -8.12 -2.77 13.43
CA GLU A 251 -8.86 -1.52 13.42
C GLU A 251 -9.38 -1.18 14.81
N ALA A 252 -10.06 -2.13 15.45
CA ALA A 252 -10.73 -1.89 16.73
C ALA A 252 -9.74 -1.49 17.85
N ARG A 253 -8.52 -2.05 17.84
CA ARG A 253 -7.51 -1.78 18.88
C ARG A 253 -6.57 -0.64 18.55
N TYR A 254 -6.09 -0.55 17.30
CA TYR A 254 -4.99 0.36 16.95
C TYR A 254 -5.41 1.52 16.04
N GLY A 255 -6.59 1.44 15.42
CA GLY A 255 -7.17 2.46 14.55
C GLY A 255 -6.22 2.96 13.46
N THR A 256 -6.38 4.23 13.08
CA THR A 256 -5.58 4.88 12.03
C THR A 256 -4.08 4.86 12.29
N ARG A 257 -3.67 4.93 13.56
CA ARG A 257 -2.25 4.86 13.93
C ARG A 257 -1.65 3.50 13.55
N GLY A 258 -2.33 2.41 13.87
CA GLY A 258 -1.87 1.07 13.51
C GLY A 258 -1.88 0.81 12.01
N ARG A 259 -2.79 1.43 11.24
CA ARG A 259 -2.77 1.37 9.77
C ARG A 259 -1.45 1.90 9.20
N ARG A 260 -1.00 3.08 9.67
CA ARG A 260 0.29 3.68 9.25
C ARG A 260 1.48 2.76 9.52
N PHE A 261 1.53 2.14 10.71
CA PHE A 261 2.58 1.18 11.04
C PHE A 261 2.51 -0.07 10.18
N THR A 262 1.31 -0.55 9.85
CA THR A 262 1.13 -1.71 8.97
C THR A 262 1.71 -1.43 7.59
N GLY A 263 1.40 -0.28 6.98
CA GLY A 263 1.97 0.10 5.68
C GLY A 263 3.50 0.16 5.69
N SER A 264 4.09 0.78 6.72
CA SER A 264 5.55 0.84 6.86
C SER A 264 6.20 -0.52 7.11
N ASP A 265 5.58 -1.36 7.94
CA ASP A 265 6.06 -2.71 8.24
C ASP A 265 5.95 -3.63 7.01
N SER A 266 4.88 -3.50 6.21
CA SER A 266 4.75 -4.22 4.94
C SER A 266 5.90 -3.89 3.99
N ALA A 267 6.21 -2.60 3.83
CA ALA A 267 7.27 -2.15 2.94
C ALA A 267 8.67 -2.57 3.42
N TRP A 268 8.88 -2.65 4.74
CA TRP A 268 10.09 -3.22 5.34
C TRP A 268 10.16 -4.74 5.14
N LEU A 269 9.08 -5.48 5.39
CA LEU A 269 9.01 -6.94 5.18
C LEU A 269 9.28 -7.31 3.71
N ALA A 270 8.86 -6.48 2.76
CA ALA A 270 9.15 -6.69 1.34
C ALA A 270 10.65 -6.68 1.02
N THR A 271 11.49 -6.02 1.83
CA THR A 271 12.96 -6.06 1.69
C THR A 271 13.58 -7.41 2.02
N LEU A 272 12.79 -8.35 2.57
CA LEU A 272 13.25 -9.70 2.84
C LEU A 272 13.20 -10.59 1.58
N ALA A 273 12.55 -10.15 0.51
CA ALA A 273 12.68 -10.78 -0.79
C ALA A 273 14.13 -10.64 -1.29
N GLY A 274 14.75 -11.75 -1.70
CA GLY A 274 16.16 -11.83 -2.08
C GLY A 274 17.14 -11.86 -0.89
N ALA A 275 16.65 -11.75 0.36
CA ALA A 275 17.52 -11.86 1.53
C ALA A 275 17.92 -13.32 1.80
N ARG A 276 19.06 -13.53 2.45
CA ARG A 276 19.43 -14.86 2.95
C ARG A 276 18.36 -15.39 3.93
N HIS A 277 17.97 -16.66 3.79
CA HIS A 277 16.96 -17.32 4.63
C HIS A 277 17.14 -17.04 6.14
N GLU A 278 18.36 -17.24 6.66
CA GLU A 278 18.69 -17.00 8.08
C GLU A 278 18.49 -15.54 8.52
N ALA A 279 18.82 -14.58 7.64
CA ALA A 279 18.67 -13.16 7.93
C ALA A 279 17.18 -12.77 7.94
N ALA A 280 16.39 -13.25 6.98
CA ALA A 280 14.95 -13.04 6.95
C ALA A 280 14.27 -13.63 8.20
N LEU A 281 14.62 -14.85 8.57
CA LEU A 281 14.08 -15.54 9.75
C LEU A 281 14.41 -14.79 11.05
N THR A 282 15.66 -14.31 11.18
CA THR A 282 16.08 -13.51 12.34
C THR A 282 15.26 -12.23 12.48
N LYS A 283 15.08 -11.50 11.37
CA LYS A 283 14.29 -10.26 11.34
C LYS A 283 12.81 -10.51 11.66
N VAL A 284 12.21 -11.55 11.09
CA VAL A 284 10.80 -11.91 11.34
C VAL A 284 10.57 -12.37 12.78
N ARG A 285 11.49 -13.15 13.36
CA ARG A 285 11.41 -13.54 14.78
C ARG A 285 11.53 -12.33 15.70
N TRP A 286 12.43 -11.40 15.40
CA TRP A 286 12.54 -10.15 16.14
C TRP A 286 11.24 -9.35 16.05
N LEU A 287 10.69 -9.14 14.85
CA LEU A 287 9.43 -8.41 14.70
C LEU A 287 8.28 -9.14 15.42
N GLY A 288 8.19 -10.46 15.31
CA GLY A 288 7.20 -11.28 16.00
C GLY A 288 7.20 -11.06 17.52
N ARG A 289 8.38 -11.02 18.15
CA ARG A 289 8.52 -10.68 19.58
C ARG A 289 8.03 -9.26 19.89
N VAL A 290 8.47 -8.29 19.10
CA VAL A 290 8.13 -6.86 19.26
C VAL A 290 6.63 -6.62 19.14
N LEU A 291 5.96 -7.32 18.22
CA LEU A 291 4.51 -7.24 18.01
C LEU A 291 3.72 -8.01 19.07
N ALA A 292 4.13 -9.23 19.42
CA ALA A 292 3.47 -10.05 20.44
C ALA A 292 3.42 -9.32 21.80
N ALA A 293 4.55 -8.72 22.22
CA ALA A 293 4.62 -7.92 23.44
C ALA A 293 3.69 -6.68 23.43
N ARG A 294 3.21 -6.24 22.25
CA ARG A 294 2.23 -5.15 22.09
C ARG A 294 0.79 -5.64 21.94
N GLY A 295 0.57 -6.95 21.99
CA GLY A 295 -0.74 -7.58 21.82
C GLY A 295 -1.08 -7.89 20.36
N LEU A 296 -0.09 -8.13 19.50
CA LEU A 296 -0.26 -8.62 18.13
C LEU A 296 0.33 -10.03 18.04
N PRO A 297 -0.49 -11.10 18.19
CA PRO A 297 0.00 -12.47 18.11
C PRO A 297 0.69 -12.75 16.77
N THR A 298 1.70 -13.62 16.76
CA THR A 298 2.49 -13.92 15.55
C THR A 298 1.68 -14.57 14.44
N LEU A 299 0.46 -15.05 14.74
CA LEU A 299 -0.54 -15.47 13.76
C LEU A 299 -0.85 -14.36 12.73
N ILE A 300 -0.99 -13.11 13.19
CA ILE A 300 -1.27 -11.98 12.30
C ILE A 300 -0.06 -11.70 11.40
N LEU A 301 1.15 -11.71 11.98
CA LEU A 301 2.39 -11.52 11.22
C LEU A 301 2.60 -12.63 10.17
N GLU A 302 2.30 -13.89 10.51
CA GLU A 302 2.31 -14.98 9.55
C GLU A 302 1.34 -14.72 8.40
N ALA A 303 0.08 -14.41 8.71
CA ALA A 303 -0.94 -14.16 7.70
C ALA A 303 -0.55 -12.99 6.78
N HIS A 304 0.02 -11.93 7.36
CA HIS A 304 0.56 -10.78 6.63
C HIS A 304 1.69 -11.21 5.68
N ILE A 305 2.71 -11.94 6.14
CA ILE A 305 3.82 -12.39 5.30
C ILE A 305 3.34 -13.30 4.16
N ARG A 306 2.38 -14.20 4.42
CA ARG A 306 1.77 -15.03 3.36
C ARG A 306 1.02 -14.19 2.34
N CYS A 307 0.31 -13.15 2.79
CA CYS A 307 -0.36 -12.22 1.89
C CYS A 307 0.66 -11.42 1.06
N LEU A 308 1.73 -10.94 1.69
CA LEU A 308 2.81 -10.22 1.04
C LEU A 308 3.47 -11.07 -0.05
N HIS A 309 3.80 -12.32 0.25
CA HIS A 309 4.31 -13.27 -0.74
C HIS A 309 3.37 -13.39 -1.95
N ARG A 310 2.06 -13.58 -1.72
CA ARG A 310 1.08 -13.68 -2.82
C ARG A 310 0.99 -12.41 -3.66
N GLU A 311 0.99 -11.24 -3.03
CA GLU A 311 0.94 -9.96 -3.76
C GLU A 311 2.22 -9.70 -4.55
N LEU A 312 3.39 -9.99 -3.99
CA LEU A 312 4.65 -9.86 -4.70
C LEU A 312 4.69 -10.82 -5.91
N ALA A 313 4.37 -12.09 -5.71
CA ALA A 313 4.36 -13.08 -6.79
C ALA A 313 3.35 -12.75 -7.90
N ALA A 314 2.20 -12.15 -7.56
CA ALA A 314 1.16 -11.84 -8.52
C ALA A 314 1.38 -10.52 -9.29
N PHE A 315 2.09 -9.56 -8.69
CA PHE A 315 2.14 -8.19 -9.20
C PHE A 315 3.55 -7.69 -9.54
N THR A 316 4.60 -8.45 -9.25
CA THR A 316 5.98 -8.07 -9.56
C THR A 316 6.65 -9.10 -10.46
N ALA A 317 7.84 -8.77 -10.96
CA ALA A 317 8.71 -9.69 -11.70
C ALA A 317 9.77 -10.33 -10.78
N VAL A 318 9.56 -10.33 -9.45
CA VAL A 318 10.50 -10.95 -8.51
C VAL A 318 10.45 -12.46 -8.66
N ASP A 319 11.61 -13.09 -8.77
CA ASP A 319 11.72 -14.54 -8.95
C ASP A 319 11.19 -15.30 -7.73
N ALA A 320 10.59 -16.46 -7.97
CA ALA A 320 10.07 -17.31 -6.90
C ALA A 320 11.16 -17.72 -5.88
N ALA A 321 12.41 -17.85 -6.33
CA ALA A 321 13.56 -18.13 -5.48
C ALA A 321 13.82 -16.98 -4.47
N ASP A 322 13.68 -15.73 -4.91
CA ASP A 322 13.83 -14.56 -4.06
C ASP A 322 12.68 -14.40 -3.07
N LEU A 323 11.52 -14.97 -3.35
CA LEU A 323 10.37 -14.96 -2.45
C LEU A 323 10.37 -16.10 -1.42
N ALA A 324 11.19 -17.14 -1.62
CA ALA A 324 11.31 -18.29 -0.71
C ALA A 324 11.59 -17.92 0.76
N PRO A 325 12.42 -16.90 1.08
CA PRO A 325 12.64 -16.45 2.46
C PRO A 325 11.37 -16.00 3.18
N LEU A 326 10.41 -15.39 2.49
CA LEU A 326 9.13 -14.98 3.08
C LEU A 326 8.30 -16.19 3.48
N VAL A 327 8.21 -17.19 2.59
CA VAL A 327 7.48 -18.44 2.86
C VAL A 327 8.10 -19.17 4.04
N ALA A 328 9.43 -19.34 4.04
CA ALA A 328 10.15 -20.00 5.12
C ALA A 328 9.94 -19.29 6.47
N ALA A 329 9.94 -17.95 6.48
CA ALA A 329 9.69 -17.19 7.69
C ALA A 329 8.25 -17.35 8.21
N ALA A 330 7.25 -17.36 7.32
CA ALA A 330 5.85 -17.62 7.69
C ALA A 330 5.66 -19.03 8.25
N GLU A 331 6.23 -20.06 7.60
CA GLU A 331 6.20 -21.43 8.12
C GLU A 331 6.90 -21.56 9.47
N ALA A 332 8.02 -20.87 9.67
CA ALA A 332 8.71 -20.90 10.95
C ALA A 332 7.87 -20.33 12.10
N LEU A 333 7.08 -19.27 11.86
CA LEU A 333 6.12 -18.75 12.84
C LEU A 333 5.01 -19.78 13.13
N ARG A 334 4.46 -20.39 12.08
CA ARG A 334 3.43 -21.44 12.21
C ARG A 334 3.94 -22.62 13.02
N SER A 335 5.07 -23.18 12.64
CA SER A 335 5.70 -24.32 13.31
C SER A 335 6.06 -23.99 14.76
N ALA A 336 6.53 -22.77 15.05
CA ALA A 336 6.80 -22.36 16.42
C ALA A 336 5.56 -22.45 17.30
N ARG A 337 4.39 -21.97 16.82
CA ARG A 337 3.13 -22.07 17.57
C ARG A 337 2.59 -23.50 17.65
N ALA A 338 2.67 -24.27 16.56
CA ALA A 338 2.17 -25.63 16.48
C ALA A 338 2.89 -26.62 17.42
N ARG A 339 4.12 -26.30 17.86
CA ARG A 339 4.85 -27.08 18.88
C ARG A 339 4.19 -27.03 20.25
N HIS A 340 3.48 -25.95 20.56
CA HIS A 340 2.89 -25.73 21.88
C HIS A 340 1.41 -26.10 21.91
N LEU A 341 0.67 -25.84 20.82
CA LEU A 341 -0.77 -26.14 20.73
C LEU A 341 -1.10 -26.78 19.39
N SER A 342 -1.79 -27.93 19.43
CA SER A 342 -2.22 -28.66 18.23
C SER A 342 -3.44 -28.03 17.56
N ASP A 343 -3.64 -28.31 16.28
CA ASP A 343 -4.83 -27.86 15.54
C ASP A 343 -6.14 -28.39 16.15
N ALA A 344 -6.14 -29.62 16.67
CA ALA A 344 -7.30 -30.20 17.35
C ALA A 344 -7.65 -29.45 18.65
N ALA A 345 -6.65 -29.08 19.45
CA ALA A 345 -6.85 -28.27 20.65
C ALA A 345 -7.41 -26.87 20.29
N ARG A 346 -6.90 -26.25 19.22
CA ARG A 346 -7.40 -24.97 18.72
C ARG A 346 -8.87 -25.03 18.30
N GLN A 347 -9.25 -26.03 17.50
CA GLN A 347 -10.64 -26.21 17.06
C GLN A 347 -11.59 -26.46 18.24
N HIS A 348 -11.15 -27.24 19.23
CA HIS A 348 -11.90 -27.47 20.45
C HIS A 348 -12.16 -26.17 21.22
N LEU A 349 -11.11 -25.37 21.45
CA LEU A 349 -11.22 -24.08 22.15
C LEU A 349 -12.08 -23.05 21.39
N GLU A 350 -12.00 -23.03 20.05
CA GLU A 350 -12.88 -22.24 19.18
C GLU A 350 -14.36 -22.58 19.41
N ALA A 351 -14.69 -23.88 19.44
CA ALA A 351 -16.06 -24.34 19.67
C ALA A 351 -16.57 -24.00 21.07
N GLU A 352 -15.75 -24.19 22.10
CA GLU A 352 -16.11 -23.85 23.49
C GLU A 352 -16.37 -22.35 23.68
N PHE A 353 -15.52 -21.50 23.10
CA PHE A 353 -15.70 -20.05 23.17
C PHE A 353 -17.00 -19.61 22.48
N GLY A 354 -17.31 -20.17 21.30
CA GLY A 354 -18.56 -19.90 20.59
C GLY A 354 -19.80 -20.28 21.41
N ALA A 355 -19.77 -21.46 22.04
CA ALA A 355 -20.84 -21.93 22.91
C ALA A 355 -21.03 -21.03 24.14
N ALA A 356 -19.93 -20.53 24.73
CA ALA A 356 -19.97 -19.63 25.88
C ALA A 356 -20.53 -18.24 25.54
N LEU A 357 -20.15 -17.68 24.38
CA LEU A 357 -20.53 -16.32 24.00
C LEU A 357 -21.98 -16.22 23.52
N LYS A 358 -22.50 -17.23 22.79
CA LYS A 358 -23.82 -17.20 22.12
C LYS A 358 -24.08 -15.91 21.32
N ALA A 359 -23.03 -15.33 20.76
CA ALA A 359 -23.08 -14.16 19.89
C ALA A 359 -21.93 -14.26 18.88
N PRO A 360 -22.01 -13.52 17.75
CA PRO A 360 -20.90 -13.45 16.80
C PRO A 360 -19.62 -12.93 17.46
N ASP A 361 -18.49 -13.52 17.10
CA ASP A 361 -17.16 -13.03 17.45
C ASP A 361 -16.59 -12.24 16.27
N PRO A 362 -16.56 -10.90 16.34
CA PRO A 362 -16.10 -10.08 15.22
C PRO A 362 -14.57 -10.10 15.04
N PHE A 363 -13.80 -10.69 15.97
CA PHE A 363 -12.35 -10.55 16.01
C PHE A 363 -11.58 -11.85 15.78
N ALA A 364 -12.28 -12.98 15.60
CA ALA A 364 -11.66 -14.32 15.66
C ALA A 364 -10.84 -14.50 16.95
N THR A 365 -11.42 -14.07 18.06
CA THR A 365 -10.87 -14.03 19.41
C THR A 365 -10.21 -15.35 19.84
N PRO A 366 -10.80 -16.54 19.62
CA PRO A 366 -10.14 -17.81 19.92
C PRO A 366 -8.79 -17.98 19.23
N ALA A 367 -8.72 -17.70 17.93
CA ALA A 367 -7.49 -17.83 17.16
C ALA A 367 -6.40 -16.89 17.68
N LEU A 368 -6.76 -15.65 18.04
CA LEU A 368 -5.83 -14.66 18.60
C LEU A 368 -5.31 -15.09 19.98
N VAL A 369 -6.19 -15.53 20.89
CA VAL A 369 -5.81 -15.94 22.24
C VAL A 369 -4.97 -17.21 22.23
N VAL A 370 -5.36 -18.23 21.45
CA VAL A 370 -4.59 -19.46 21.26
C VAL A 370 -3.20 -19.14 20.71
N ALA A 371 -3.11 -18.26 19.72
CA ALA A 371 -1.82 -17.83 19.19
C ALA A 371 -0.98 -17.11 20.25
N ALA A 372 -1.56 -16.20 21.04
CA ALA A 372 -0.83 -15.49 22.10
C ALA A 372 -0.30 -16.42 23.18
N VAL A 373 -1.06 -17.46 23.56
CA VAL A 373 -0.60 -18.48 24.53
C VAL A 373 0.56 -19.28 23.94
N ALA A 374 0.47 -19.69 22.67
CA ALA A 374 1.56 -20.38 22.00
C ALA A 374 2.81 -19.50 21.84
N ASP A 375 2.63 -18.20 21.56
CA ASP A 375 3.71 -17.21 21.49
C ASP A 375 4.42 -17.06 22.85
N GLU A 376 3.66 -16.97 23.96
CA GLU A 376 4.22 -16.88 25.31
C GLU A 376 5.03 -18.14 25.66
N ARG A 377 4.54 -19.34 25.30
CA ARG A 377 5.28 -20.61 25.46
C ARG A 377 6.53 -20.68 24.58
N ALA A 378 6.52 -20.02 23.42
CA ALA A 378 7.68 -19.88 22.55
C ALA A 378 8.67 -18.78 23.02
N GLY A 379 8.45 -18.19 24.21
CA GLY A 379 9.33 -17.19 24.81
C GLY A 379 9.02 -15.75 24.40
N HIS A 380 7.83 -15.45 23.89
CA HIS A 380 7.38 -14.08 23.63
C HIS A 380 6.71 -13.53 24.89
N GLU A 381 7.52 -12.92 25.76
CA GLU A 381 7.06 -12.37 27.04
C GLU A 381 5.88 -11.40 26.86
N ARG A 382 4.91 -11.48 27.80
CA ARG A 382 3.72 -10.63 27.86
C ARG A 382 2.76 -10.75 26.66
N ALA A 383 2.91 -11.75 25.78
CA ALA A 383 2.01 -11.91 24.64
C ALA A 383 0.54 -12.05 25.06
N VAL A 384 0.25 -12.88 26.08
CA VAL A 384 -1.12 -13.05 26.59
C VAL A 384 -1.59 -11.82 27.34
N GLU A 385 -0.77 -11.27 28.24
CA GLU A 385 -1.11 -10.08 29.04
C GLU A 385 -1.46 -8.89 28.15
N SER A 386 -0.59 -8.57 27.17
CA SER A 386 -0.79 -7.44 26.28
C SER A 386 -2.02 -7.62 25.39
N LEU A 387 -2.31 -8.82 24.91
CA LEU A 387 -3.54 -9.09 24.16
C LEU A 387 -4.80 -8.93 25.04
N THR A 388 -4.80 -9.60 26.20
CA THR A 388 -5.97 -9.72 27.08
C THR A 388 -6.29 -8.45 27.86
N SER A 389 -5.31 -7.58 28.09
CA SER A 389 -5.55 -6.23 28.67
C SER A 389 -6.55 -5.41 27.86
N TRP A 390 -6.67 -5.68 26.56
CA TRP A 390 -7.71 -5.10 25.70
C TRP A 390 -8.90 -6.03 25.55
N LEU A 391 -8.69 -7.28 25.12
CA LEU A 391 -9.80 -8.21 24.80
C LEU A 391 -10.69 -8.60 26.01
N ALA A 392 -10.16 -8.52 27.24
CA ALA A 392 -10.89 -8.86 28.46
C ALA A 392 -11.29 -7.64 29.30
N ASP A 393 -11.27 -6.44 28.71
CA ASP A 393 -11.74 -5.21 29.32
C ASP A 393 -13.28 -5.22 29.43
N GLU A 394 -13.77 -5.35 30.67
CA GLU A 394 -15.20 -5.42 30.98
C GLU A 394 -15.94 -4.12 30.62
N ALA A 395 -15.29 -2.96 30.66
CA ALA A 395 -15.91 -1.71 30.28
C ALA A 395 -16.17 -1.63 28.77
N ARG A 396 -15.39 -2.35 27.95
CA ARG A 396 -15.52 -2.37 26.49
C ARG A 396 -16.48 -3.43 25.99
N PHE A 397 -16.39 -4.64 26.53
CA PHE A 397 -17.08 -5.81 25.98
C PHE A 397 -18.12 -6.42 26.92
N GLY A 398 -18.24 -5.89 28.14
CA GLY A 398 -19.11 -6.41 29.17
C GLY A 398 -18.57 -7.67 29.84
N ARG A 399 -19.25 -8.07 30.93
CA ARG A 399 -18.80 -9.13 31.83
C ARG A 399 -18.72 -10.49 31.16
N ARG A 400 -19.73 -10.83 30.35
CA ARG A 400 -19.84 -12.15 29.72
C ARG A 400 -18.69 -12.43 28.76
N TRP A 401 -18.42 -11.49 27.85
CA TRP A 401 -17.29 -11.58 26.92
C TRP A 401 -15.96 -11.68 27.68
N SER A 402 -15.74 -10.76 28.62
CA SER A 402 -14.50 -10.69 29.38
C SER A 402 -14.23 -11.96 30.19
N LYS A 403 -15.28 -12.57 30.76
CA LYS A 403 -15.18 -13.89 31.39
C LYS A 403 -14.81 -14.97 30.38
N ALA A 404 -15.49 -15.04 29.23
CA ALA A 404 -15.20 -16.04 28.20
C ALA A 404 -13.75 -15.96 27.69
N VAL A 405 -13.20 -14.76 27.52
CA VAL A 405 -11.78 -14.57 27.14
C VAL A 405 -10.84 -15.09 28.24
N ARG A 406 -11.11 -14.80 29.51
CA ARG A 406 -10.29 -15.29 30.64
C ARG A 406 -10.35 -16.81 30.80
N ASP A 407 -11.54 -17.39 30.65
CA ASP A 407 -11.75 -18.84 30.67
C ASP A 407 -10.95 -19.51 29.53
N LEU A 408 -11.05 -18.94 28.31
CA LEU A 408 -10.32 -19.42 27.13
C LEU A 408 -8.80 -19.37 27.31
N VAL A 409 -8.25 -18.29 27.88
CA VAL A 409 -6.82 -18.21 28.22
C VAL A 409 -6.40 -19.34 29.16
N THR A 410 -7.22 -19.60 30.18
CA THR A 410 -6.96 -20.65 31.17
C THR A 410 -6.96 -22.03 30.51
N ALA A 411 -7.97 -22.33 29.68
CA ALA A 411 -8.07 -23.58 28.95
C ALA A 411 -6.92 -23.77 27.95
N ALA A 412 -6.58 -22.73 27.18
CA ALA A 412 -5.46 -22.76 26.23
C ALA A 412 -4.12 -23.02 26.95
N ARG A 413 -3.88 -22.40 28.11
CA ARG A 413 -2.67 -22.63 28.90
C ARG A 413 -2.57 -24.05 29.45
N ALA A 414 -3.69 -24.67 29.81
CA ALA A 414 -3.76 -26.05 30.29
C ALA A 414 -3.46 -27.08 29.18
N LEU A 415 -3.83 -26.77 27.93
CA LEU A 415 -3.57 -27.63 26.77
C LEU A 415 -2.18 -27.41 26.16
N ALA A 416 -1.53 -26.27 26.45
CA ALA A 416 -0.24 -25.92 25.88
C ALA A 416 0.91 -26.71 26.53
N ARG A 417 1.77 -27.30 25.69
CA ARG A 417 2.94 -28.10 26.11
C ARG A 417 4.24 -27.32 26.11
#